data_AF-A0A235B700-F1
#
_entry.id   AF-A0A235B700-F1
#
_cell.length_a   1.000
_cell.length_b   1.000
_cell.length_c   1.000
_cell.angle_alpha   90.00
_cell.angle_beta   90.00
_cell.angle_gamma   90.00
#
_symmetry.space_group_name_H-M   'P 1'
#
loop_
_entity.id
_entity.type
_entity.pdbx_description
1 polymer ?
#
loop_
_entity_poly.entity_id
_entity_poly.type
_entity_poly.pdbx_seq_one_letter_code
_entity_poly.pdbx_strand_id
1 'polypeptide(L)'
;MSASRDDWESALDEIDWSEILEEVDGELLENLATELKFPAYEQLKQAAESLGEGYFLIHLADGRWAFWNEGNYVQEDVRYFETGQHFFHFVVEEFNFDEEQLQALLQIVEAAPQMKECSYCGFHFDPEDSARKELGIEGIYLDEERKEVEFCSPQCAVEAAVEEMRDG
;
A
#
# COMPACT_ATOMS: atom_id res chain seq x y z
N MET A 1 -45.40 -31.85 4.33
CA MET A 1 -44.32 -31.01 4.87
C MET A 1 -43.45 -30.60 3.70
N SER A 2 -43.86 -29.54 2.99
CA SER A 2 -43.07 -28.90 1.95
C SER A 2 -42.66 -27.56 2.54
N ALA A 3 -41.38 -27.41 2.92
CA ALA A 3 -40.80 -26.08 3.09
C ALA A 3 -41.00 -25.39 1.73
N SER A 4 -41.91 -24.42 1.69
CA SER A 4 -42.31 -23.82 0.42
C SER A 4 -41.17 -22.94 -0.07
N ARG A 5 -41.07 -22.86 -1.39
CA ARG A 5 -40.09 -22.08 -2.14
C ARG A 5 -40.02 -20.60 -1.70
N ASP A 6 -41.08 -20.12 -1.03
CA ASP A 6 -41.25 -18.77 -0.50
C ASP A 6 -40.33 -18.47 0.70
N ASP A 7 -39.93 -19.47 1.49
CA ASP A 7 -39.00 -19.29 2.62
C ASP A 7 -37.57 -18.96 2.14
N TRP A 8 -37.19 -19.43 0.94
CA TRP A 8 -35.86 -19.17 0.38
C TRP A 8 -35.77 -17.81 -0.34
N GLU A 9 -36.85 -17.36 -1.00
CA GLU A 9 -36.91 -16.01 -1.58
C GLU A 9 -36.91 -14.94 -0.49
N SER A 10 -37.67 -15.14 0.59
CA SER A 10 -37.72 -14.19 1.70
C SER A 10 -36.39 -14.10 2.48
N ALA A 11 -35.66 -15.21 2.59
CA ALA A 11 -34.34 -15.24 3.23
C ALA A 11 -33.23 -14.59 2.38
N LEU A 12 -33.41 -14.47 1.06
CA LEU A 12 -32.48 -13.78 0.15
C LEU A 12 -32.73 -12.26 0.13
N ASP A 13 -33.96 -11.81 0.40
CA ASP A 13 -34.35 -10.40 0.52
C ASP A 13 -33.98 -9.79 1.89
N GLU A 14 -33.75 -10.62 2.93
CA GLU A 14 -33.24 -10.18 4.24
C GLU A 14 -31.71 -10.00 4.27
N ILE A 15 -31.01 -10.42 3.21
CA ILE A 15 -29.58 -10.18 3.08
C ILE A 15 -29.39 -8.74 2.61
N ASP A 16 -28.77 -7.91 3.44
CA ASP A 16 -28.31 -6.60 3.03
C ASP A 16 -27.12 -6.76 2.08
N TRP A 17 -27.43 -6.94 0.80
CA TRP A 17 -26.43 -7.11 -0.26
C TRP A 17 -25.51 -5.90 -0.37
N SER A 18 -25.90 -4.71 0.10
CA SER A 18 -25.01 -3.54 0.16
C SER A 18 -23.91 -3.73 1.20
N GLU A 19 -24.25 -4.23 2.39
CA GLU A 19 -23.28 -4.48 3.46
C GLU A 19 -22.27 -5.56 3.04
N ILE A 20 -22.73 -6.64 2.40
CA ILE A 20 -21.85 -7.69 1.88
C ILE A 20 -20.94 -7.17 0.75
N LEU A 21 -21.44 -6.28 -0.12
CA LEU A 21 -20.63 -5.70 -1.18
C LEU A 21 -19.56 -4.74 -0.63
N GLU A 22 -19.88 -3.93 0.38
CA GLU A 22 -18.91 -3.05 1.05
C GLU A 22 -17.84 -3.85 1.81
N GLU A 23 -18.22 -4.95 2.47
CA GLU A 23 -17.25 -5.86 3.13
C GLU A 23 -16.30 -6.51 2.12
N VAL A 24 -16.83 -6.97 0.97
CA VAL A 24 -16.02 -7.57 -0.11
C VAL A 24 -15.07 -6.54 -0.74
N ASP A 25 -15.53 -5.32 -0.97
CA ASP A 25 -14.68 -4.24 -1.49
C ASP A 25 -13.56 -3.89 -0.50
N GLY A 26 -13.84 -3.89 0.80
CA GLY A 26 -12.83 -3.72 1.86
C GLY A 26 -11.78 -4.83 1.87
N GLU A 27 -12.19 -6.10 1.80
CA GLU A 27 -11.26 -7.25 1.76
C GLU A 27 -10.34 -7.23 0.53
N LEU A 28 -10.84 -6.75 -0.62
CA LEU A 28 -10.03 -6.61 -1.82
C LEU A 28 -8.93 -5.56 -1.64
N LEU A 29 -9.23 -4.43 -1.00
CA LEU A 29 -8.23 -3.40 -0.71
C LEU A 29 -7.20 -3.87 0.33
N GLU A 30 -7.61 -4.70 1.30
CA GLU A 30 -6.65 -5.33 2.23
C GLU A 30 -5.72 -6.34 1.52
N ASN A 31 -6.23 -7.06 0.51
CA ASN A 31 -5.39 -7.90 -0.33
C ASN A 31 -4.38 -7.08 -1.14
N LEU A 32 -4.78 -5.92 -1.68
CA LEU A 32 -3.88 -4.98 -2.34
C LEU A 32 -2.77 -4.51 -1.39
N ALA A 33 -3.12 -4.16 -0.16
CA ALA A 33 -2.15 -3.78 0.85
C ALA A 33 -1.13 -4.90 1.09
N THR A 34 -1.62 -6.12 1.25
CA THR A 34 -0.77 -7.31 1.44
C THR A 34 0.15 -7.56 0.24
N GLU A 35 -0.36 -7.45 -0.99
CA GLU A 35 0.42 -7.58 -2.23
C GLU A 35 1.55 -6.55 -2.29
N LEU A 36 1.27 -5.31 -1.89
CA LEU A 36 2.23 -4.21 -1.84
C LEU A 36 3.07 -4.18 -0.56
N LYS A 37 2.98 -5.22 0.27
CA LYS A 37 3.68 -5.37 1.56
C LYS A 37 3.38 -4.25 2.55
N PHE A 38 2.11 -3.92 2.74
CA PHE A 38 1.63 -3.05 3.82
C PHE A 38 0.76 -3.84 4.80
N PRO A 39 0.77 -3.48 6.10
CA PRO A 39 0.05 -4.23 7.13
C PRO A 39 -1.48 -4.09 7.03
N ALA A 40 -1.97 -2.97 6.50
CA ALA A 40 -3.37 -2.77 6.13
C ALA A 40 -3.48 -1.68 5.05
N TYR A 41 -4.64 -1.61 4.42
CA TYR A 41 -4.87 -0.68 3.31
C TYR A 41 -4.77 0.79 3.71
N GLU A 42 -5.21 1.14 4.93
CA GLU A 42 -5.06 2.51 5.44
C GLU A 42 -3.60 2.96 5.52
N GLN A 43 -2.65 2.07 5.86
CA GLN A 43 -1.23 2.45 5.83
C GLN A 43 -0.68 2.58 4.42
N LEU A 44 -1.12 1.71 3.48
CA LEU A 44 -0.78 1.88 2.07
C LEU A 44 -1.27 3.24 1.56
N LYS A 45 -2.52 3.61 1.86
CA LYS A 45 -3.15 4.85 1.44
C LYS A 45 -2.46 6.09 2.02
N GLN A 46 -1.95 6.00 3.25
CA GLN A 46 -1.17 7.08 3.88
C GLN A 46 0.22 7.24 3.25
N ALA A 47 0.85 6.15 2.82
CA ALA A 47 2.17 6.18 2.20
C ALA A 47 2.15 6.53 0.72
N ALA A 48 1.00 6.36 0.05
CA ALA A 48 0.85 6.60 -1.38
C ALA A 48 0.44 8.04 -1.70
N GLU A 49 0.91 8.52 -2.84
CA GLU A 49 0.49 9.80 -3.40
C GLU A 49 -0.86 9.64 -4.12
N SER A 50 -1.82 10.51 -3.79
CA SER A 50 -3.11 10.56 -4.49
C SER A 50 -3.01 11.42 -5.74
N LEU A 51 -3.39 10.85 -6.89
CA LEU A 51 -3.42 11.54 -8.18
C LEU A 51 -4.81 12.10 -8.53
N GLY A 52 -5.79 11.93 -7.63
CA GLY A 52 -7.19 12.26 -7.88
C GLY A 52 -7.98 11.11 -8.50
N GLU A 53 -9.31 11.21 -8.48
CA GLU A 53 -10.24 10.23 -9.08
C GLU A 53 -10.03 8.77 -8.64
N GLY A 54 -9.51 8.57 -7.42
CA GLY A 54 -9.22 7.25 -6.86
C GLY A 54 -7.91 6.63 -7.34
N TYR A 55 -7.10 7.33 -8.13
CA TYR A 55 -5.77 6.88 -8.54
C TYR A 55 -4.72 7.16 -7.47
N PHE A 56 -3.85 6.18 -7.26
CA PHE A 56 -2.75 6.24 -6.31
C PHE A 56 -1.45 5.80 -6.96
N LEU A 57 -0.35 6.33 -6.44
CA LEU A 57 1.01 6.04 -6.87
C LEU A 57 1.93 5.91 -5.66
N ILE A 58 2.80 4.91 -5.65
CA ILE A 58 3.80 4.73 -4.59
C ILE A 58 5.14 4.25 -5.15
N HIS A 59 6.24 4.70 -4.56
CA HIS A 59 7.60 4.26 -4.91
C HIS A 59 8.08 3.20 -3.92
N LEU A 60 8.16 1.95 -4.37
CA LEU A 60 8.43 0.79 -3.52
C LEU A 60 9.92 0.66 -3.12
N ALA A 61 10.19 -0.18 -2.12
CA ALA A 61 11.55 -0.42 -1.63
C ALA A 61 12.48 -1.05 -2.68
N ASP A 62 11.93 -1.82 -3.61
CA ASP A 62 12.70 -2.40 -4.73
C ASP A 62 13.00 -1.40 -5.87
N GLY A 63 12.54 -0.16 -5.73
CA GLY A 63 12.77 0.93 -6.69
C GLY A 63 11.70 1.03 -7.79
N ARG A 64 10.74 0.10 -7.86
CA ARG A 64 9.63 0.17 -8.80
C ARG A 64 8.52 1.08 -8.28
N TRP A 65 7.76 1.64 -9.20
CA TRP A 65 6.54 2.39 -8.92
C TRP A 65 5.33 1.47 -9.05
N ALA A 66 4.40 1.55 -8.10
CA ALA A 66 3.12 0.85 -8.17
C ALA A 66 1.99 1.88 -8.35
N PHE A 67 1.09 1.60 -9.29
CA PHE A 67 -0.03 2.47 -9.65
C PHE A 67 -1.32 1.65 -9.71
N TRP A 68 -2.37 2.16 -9.11
CA TRP A 68 -3.69 1.52 -9.12
C TRP A 68 -4.81 2.55 -9.03
N ASN A 69 -6.04 2.09 -9.28
CA ASN A 69 -7.25 2.83 -8.97
C ASN A 69 -8.04 2.07 -7.90
N GLU A 70 -8.35 2.73 -6.79
CA GLU A 70 -9.09 2.15 -5.66
C GLU A 70 -10.46 1.61 -6.07
N GLY A 71 -11.20 2.33 -6.93
CA GLY A 71 -12.53 1.93 -7.37
C GLY A 71 -12.56 0.84 -8.44
N ASN A 72 -11.47 0.69 -9.20
CA ASN A 72 -11.39 -0.28 -10.29
C ASN A 72 -10.51 -1.50 -9.96
N TYR A 73 -9.91 -1.57 -8.77
CA TYR A 73 -8.97 -2.64 -8.40
C TYR A 73 -9.55 -4.05 -8.56
N VAL A 74 -10.87 -4.21 -8.42
CA VAL A 74 -11.58 -5.48 -8.67
C VAL A 74 -11.43 -5.97 -10.12
N GLN A 75 -11.22 -5.05 -11.06
CA GLN A 75 -11.15 -5.31 -12.50
C GLN A 75 -9.77 -5.05 -13.11
N GLU A 76 -8.97 -4.21 -12.44
CA GLU A 76 -7.65 -3.79 -12.90
C GLU A 76 -6.59 -4.08 -11.83
N ASP A 77 -5.64 -4.95 -12.18
CA ASP A 77 -4.49 -5.24 -11.34
C ASP A 77 -3.56 -4.01 -11.20
N VAL A 78 -2.73 -4.03 -10.16
CA VAL A 78 -1.67 -3.03 -9.97
C VAL A 78 -0.73 -3.01 -11.16
N ARG A 79 -0.43 -1.81 -11.66
CA ARG A 79 0.56 -1.61 -12.72
C ARG A 79 1.88 -1.20 -12.11
N TYR A 80 2.96 -1.86 -12.56
CA TYR A 80 4.31 -1.59 -12.09
C TYR A 80 5.15 -0.90 -13.15
N PHE A 81 5.94 0.09 -12.73
CA PHE A 81 6.86 0.82 -13.60
C PHE A 81 8.27 0.86 -13.02
N GLU A 82 9.28 0.51 -13.82
CA GLU A 82 10.69 0.52 -13.39
C GLU A 82 11.23 1.92 -13.10
N THR A 83 10.64 2.96 -13.70
CA THR A 83 11.08 4.35 -13.53
C THR A 83 9.90 5.29 -13.58
N GLY A 84 10.04 6.47 -12.97
CA GLY A 84 9.06 7.55 -13.11
C GLY A 84 8.83 7.94 -14.57
N GLN A 85 9.86 7.86 -15.43
CA GLN A 85 9.71 8.15 -16.87
C GLN A 85 8.79 7.15 -17.58
N HIS A 86 8.86 5.86 -17.24
CA HIS A 86 7.94 4.86 -17.77
C HIS A 86 6.50 5.15 -17.34
N PHE A 87 6.31 5.54 -16.08
CA PHE A 87 5.01 5.97 -15.56
C PHE A 87 4.49 7.22 -16.30
N PHE A 88 5.34 8.24 -16.51
CA PHE A 88 4.97 9.46 -17.26
C PHE A 88 4.57 9.16 -18.70
N HIS A 89 5.26 8.26 -19.38
CA HIS A 89 4.88 7.88 -20.72
C HIS A 89 3.48 7.25 -20.74
N PHE A 90 3.22 6.33 -19.80
CA PHE A 90 1.93 5.67 -19.68
C PHE A 90 0.78 6.66 -19.42
N VAL A 91 0.93 7.56 -18.44
CA VAL A 91 -0.17 8.47 -18.08
C VAL A 91 -0.45 9.54 -19.13
N VAL A 92 0.55 9.99 -19.88
CA VAL A 92 0.36 10.90 -21.03
C VAL A 92 -0.48 10.22 -22.11
N GLU A 93 -0.21 8.94 -22.39
CA GLU A 93 -0.96 8.18 -23.39
C GLU A 93 -2.39 7.86 -22.96
N GLU A 94 -2.58 7.50 -21.68
CA GLU A 94 -3.86 7.02 -21.17
C GLU A 94 -4.83 8.16 -20.79
N PHE A 95 -4.34 9.21 -20.13
CA PHE A 95 -5.19 10.23 -19.51
C PHE A 95 -5.24 11.56 -20.28
N ASN A 96 -4.42 11.71 -21.34
CA ASN A 96 -4.39 12.90 -22.20
C ASN A 96 -4.33 14.22 -21.40
N PHE A 97 -3.40 14.27 -20.43
CA PHE A 97 -3.21 15.42 -19.56
C PHE A 97 -2.77 16.69 -20.30
N ASP A 98 -3.22 17.84 -19.82
CA ASP A 98 -2.70 19.14 -20.24
C ASP A 98 -1.34 19.48 -19.59
N GLU A 99 -0.74 20.59 -20.01
CA GLU A 99 0.59 21.00 -19.52
C GLU A 99 0.60 21.27 -18.00
N GLU A 100 -0.49 21.80 -17.44
CA GLU A 100 -0.58 22.11 -16.00
C GLU A 100 -0.69 20.82 -15.18
N GLN A 101 -1.53 19.89 -15.63
CA GLN A 101 -1.68 18.56 -15.03
C GLN A 101 -0.37 17.76 -15.07
N LEU A 102 0.38 17.83 -16.18
CA LEU A 102 1.68 17.17 -16.29
C LEU A 102 2.73 17.76 -15.34
N GLN A 103 2.74 19.09 -15.16
CA GLN A 103 3.64 19.73 -14.20
C GLN A 103 3.29 19.36 -12.75
N ALA A 104 2.01 19.30 -12.42
CA ALA A 104 1.57 18.85 -11.10
C ALA A 104 1.98 17.40 -10.84
N LEU A 105 1.79 16.51 -11.82
CA LEU A 105 2.21 15.12 -11.71
C LEU A 105 3.73 14.97 -11.57
N LEU A 106 4.51 15.78 -12.29
CA LEU A 106 5.97 15.86 -12.14
C LEU A 106 6.36 16.15 -10.69
N GLN A 107 5.73 17.15 -10.08
CA GLN A 107 6.02 17.52 -8.70
C GLN A 107 5.69 16.40 -7.71
N ILE A 108 4.59 15.68 -7.93
CA ILE A 108 4.21 14.54 -7.09
C ILE A 108 5.27 13.43 -7.20
N VAL A 109 5.64 13.04 -8.42
CA VAL A 109 6.63 11.96 -8.65
C VAL A 109 8.02 12.35 -8.13
N GLU A 110 8.41 13.61 -8.22
CA GLU A 110 9.70 14.09 -7.67
C GLU A 110 9.71 14.20 -6.14
N ALA A 111 8.55 14.45 -5.53
CA ALA A 111 8.42 14.60 -4.07
C ALA A 111 8.17 13.27 -3.34
N ALA A 112 7.62 12.27 -4.03
CA ALA A 112 7.26 11.00 -3.41
C ALA A 112 8.51 10.28 -2.86
N PRO A 113 8.55 9.95 -1.56
CA PRO A 113 9.67 9.24 -0.97
C PRO A 113 9.71 7.79 -1.47
N GLN A 114 10.92 7.28 -1.69
CA GLN A 114 11.11 5.84 -1.88
C GLN A 114 10.92 5.14 -0.53
N MET A 115 9.99 4.19 -0.49
CA MET A 115 9.77 3.35 0.69
C MET A 115 11.00 2.51 1.02
N LYS A 116 11.09 2.05 2.26
CA LYS A 116 12.06 1.02 2.69
C LYS A 116 11.34 -0.21 3.20
N GLU A 117 12.02 -1.36 3.18
CA GLU A 117 11.49 -2.62 3.71
C GLU A 117 11.99 -2.83 5.15
N CYS A 118 11.06 -3.09 6.07
CA CYS A 118 11.39 -3.39 7.46
C CYS A 118 12.12 -4.73 7.56
N SER A 119 13.29 -4.73 8.20
CA SER A 119 14.12 -5.94 8.32
C SER A 119 13.52 -7.04 9.21
N TYR A 120 12.50 -6.72 10.02
CA TYR A 120 11.81 -7.68 10.88
C TYR A 120 10.49 -8.18 10.26
N CYS A 121 9.54 -7.28 10.01
CA CYS A 121 8.21 -7.67 9.52
C CYS A 121 8.09 -7.77 7.99
N GLY A 122 9.09 -7.29 7.24
CA GLY A 122 9.08 -7.32 5.77
C GLY A 122 8.12 -6.32 5.11
N PHE A 123 7.41 -5.48 5.88
CA PHE A 123 6.52 -4.46 5.34
C PHE A 123 7.27 -3.21 4.88
N HIS A 124 6.73 -2.55 3.88
CA HIS A 124 7.16 -1.23 3.44
C HIS A 124 6.81 -0.15 4.46
N PHE A 125 7.68 0.85 4.58
CA PHE A 125 7.45 2.03 5.40
C PHE A 125 8.13 3.26 4.78
N ASP A 126 7.57 4.44 5.05
CA ASP A 126 8.18 5.70 4.66
C ASP A 126 9.35 6.04 5.62
N PRO A 127 10.61 6.11 5.14
CA PRO A 127 11.73 6.52 5.99
C PRO A 127 11.64 7.98 6.44
N GLU A 128 10.90 8.83 5.73
CA GLU A 128 10.81 10.26 5.97
C GLU A 128 9.61 10.66 6.86
N ASP A 129 8.76 9.70 7.27
CA ASP A 129 7.60 9.92 8.13
C ASP A 129 7.98 10.70 9.40
N SER A 130 7.29 11.82 9.61
CA SER A 130 7.53 12.72 10.73
C SER A 130 7.31 12.05 12.08
N ALA A 131 6.33 11.14 12.19
CA ALA A 131 6.08 10.41 13.43
C ALA A 131 7.28 9.54 13.82
N ARG A 132 7.97 8.93 12.83
CA ARG A 132 9.19 8.15 13.06
C ARG A 132 10.35 9.03 13.54
N LYS A 133 10.52 10.19 12.90
CA LYS A 133 11.55 11.18 13.28
C LYS A 133 11.31 11.71 14.70
N GLU A 134 10.07 12.02 15.05
CA GLU A 134 9.70 12.46 16.40
C GLU A 134 9.99 11.41 17.48
N LEU A 135 9.87 10.13 17.14
CA LEU A 135 10.20 9.01 18.03
C LEU A 135 11.71 8.69 18.09
N GLY A 136 12.55 9.43 17.35
CA GLY A 136 14.01 9.24 17.32
C GLY A 136 14.45 7.98 16.60
N ILE A 137 13.62 7.44 15.71
CA ILE A 137 13.92 6.26 14.88
C ILE A 137 14.68 6.74 13.64
N GLU A 138 15.87 7.31 13.83
CA GLU A 138 16.66 7.97 12.78
C GLU A 138 17.64 7.05 12.05
N GLY A 139 17.55 5.73 12.28
CA GLY A 139 18.06 4.75 11.33
C GLY A 139 19.34 4.01 11.72
N ILE A 140 19.48 2.88 11.04
CA ILE A 140 20.67 2.02 10.94
C ILE A 140 21.06 1.38 12.28
N TYR A 141 20.43 0.23 12.56
CA TYR A 141 21.07 -0.75 13.42
C TYR A 141 22.07 -1.52 12.54
N LEU A 142 23.29 -1.72 13.02
CA LEU A 142 24.20 -2.65 12.36
C LEU A 142 23.87 -4.03 12.91
N ASP A 143 23.47 -4.94 12.04
CA ASP A 143 23.40 -6.36 12.41
C ASP A 143 24.80 -6.90 12.74
N GLU A 144 24.89 -8.15 13.22
CA GLU A 144 26.17 -8.78 13.54
C GLU A 144 27.15 -8.86 12.35
N GLU A 145 26.63 -8.78 11.12
CA GLU A 145 27.39 -8.77 9.86
C GLU A 145 27.77 -7.36 9.37
N ARG A 146 27.41 -6.31 10.14
CA ARG A 146 27.57 -4.89 9.78
C ARG A 146 26.76 -4.45 8.56
N LYS A 147 25.63 -5.10 8.28
CA LYS A 147 24.64 -4.55 7.35
C LYS A 147 23.75 -3.57 8.08
N GLU A 148 23.45 -2.48 7.39
CA GLU A 148 22.50 -1.48 7.85
C GLU A 148 21.10 -2.09 7.78
N VAL A 149 20.48 -2.32 8.94
CA VAL A 149 19.09 -2.75 9.04
C VAL A 149 18.23 -1.62 9.58
N GLU A 150 17.01 -1.53 9.05
CA GLU A 150 16.04 -0.51 9.40
C GLU A 150 14.69 -1.14 9.72
N PHE A 151 14.01 -0.56 10.71
CA PHE A 151 12.75 -1.08 11.22
C PHE A 151 11.65 -0.04 11.07
N CYS A 152 10.42 -0.48 10.75
CA CYS A 152 9.25 0.38 10.60
C CYS A 152 8.73 0.94 11.93
N SER A 153 9.14 0.40 13.08
CA SER A 153 8.74 0.89 14.40
C SER A 153 9.73 0.48 15.51
N PRO A 154 9.66 1.10 16.70
CA PRO A 154 10.45 0.67 17.85
C PRO A 154 10.09 -0.75 18.30
N GLN A 155 8.82 -1.15 18.14
CA GLN A 155 8.37 -2.50 18.47
C GLN A 155 9.09 -3.55 17.60
N CYS A 156 9.15 -3.34 16.28
CA CYS A 156 9.89 -4.23 15.39
C CYS A 156 11.38 -4.30 15.74
N ALA A 157 12.01 -3.17 16.12
CA ALA A 157 13.41 -3.17 16.55
C ALA A 157 13.63 -3.96 17.85
N VAL A 158 12.72 -3.82 18.82
CA VAL A 158 12.78 -4.57 20.10
C VAL A 158 12.55 -6.05 19.88
N GLU A 159 11.55 -6.43 19.07
CA GLU A 159 11.24 -7.83 18.79
C GLU A 159 12.38 -8.53 18.07
N ALA A 160 12.98 -7.90 17.05
CA ALA A 160 14.17 -8.42 16.38
C ALA A 160 15.31 -8.70 17.38
N ALA A 161 15.62 -7.75 18.27
CA ALA A 161 16.67 -7.94 19.27
C ALA A 161 16.34 -9.06 20.29
N VAL A 162 15.07 -9.21 20.67
CA VAL A 162 14.64 -10.29 21.59
C VAL A 162 14.75 -11.66 20.93
N GLU A 163 14.41 -11.78 19.65
CA GLU A 163 14.55 -13.04 18.91
C GLU A 163 16.02 -13.43 18.72
N GLU A 164 16.89 -12.48 18.35
CA GLU A 164 18.34 -12.70 18.29
C GLU A 164 18.90 -13.23 19.62
N MET A 165 18.46 -12.66 20.75
CA MET A 165 18.87 -13.13 22.08
C MET A 165 18.30 -14.51 22.47
N ARG A 166 17.19 -14.93 21.88
CA ARG A 166 16.58 -16.25 22.13
C ARG A 166 17.29 -17.34 21.33
N ASP A 167 17.68 -17.02 20.11
CA ASP A 167 18.17 -17.98 19.12
C ASP A 167 19.71 -18.07 19.09
N GLY A 168 20.42 -17.15 19.78
CA GLY A 168 21.87 -17.17 20.05
C GLY A 168 22.29 -17.91 21.32
#